data_AF-A0A817QDH8-F1
#
_entry.id   AF-A0A817QDH8-F1
#
_cell.length_a   1.000
_cell.length_b   1.000
_cell.length_c   1.000
_cell.angle_alpha   90.00
_cell.angle_beta   90.00
_cell.angle_gamma   90.00
#
_symmetry.space_group_name_H-M   'P 1'
#
loop_
_entity.id
_entity.type
_entity.pdbx_description
1 polymer ?
#
loop_
_entity_poly.entity_id
_entity_poly.type
_entity_poly.pdbx_seq_one_letter_code
_entity_poly.pdbx_strand_id
1 'polypeptide(L)' 'MIHNIFILIKTIIKLDLSGNQIEDDGAQRLLDSTEKNKTITNLNLSNNKSPYCEAVSKVVRIRNDNVFER' A
#
# COMPACT_ATOMS: atom_id res chain seq x y z
N MET A 1 0.45 -34.77 -6.73
CA MET A 1 0.03 -33.42 -7.16
C MET A 1 -0.16 -32.52 -5.94
N ILE A 2 0.91 -32.34 -5.16
CA ILE A 2 0.97 -31.47 -3.97
C ILE A 2 2.03 -30.41 -4.29
N HIS A 3 1.79 -29.60 -5.34
CA HIS A 3 2.57 -28.37 -5.59
C HIS A 3 2.02 -27.29 -4.66
N ASN A 4 2.09 -27.60 -3.37
CA ASN A 4 1.28 -26.99 -2.35
C ASN A 4 2.18 -26.12 -1.48
N ILE A 5 1.61 -24.96 -1.15
CA ILE A 5 1.74 -24.29 0.14
C ILE A 5 2.87 -23.26 0.28
N PHE A 6 4.02 -23.36 -0.40
CA PHE A 6 5.14 -22.45 -0.08
C PHE A 6 5.25 -21.13 -0.88
N ILE A 7 4.61 -21.01 -2.06
CA ILE A 7 4.78 -19.81 -2.94
C ILE A 7 3.85 -18.63 -2.56
N LEU A 8 2.86 -18.85 -1.70
CA LEU A 8 1.78 -17.88 -1.46
C LEU A 8 1.76 -17.26 -0.07
N ILE A 9 2.89 -17.26 0.66
CA ILE A 9 3.12 -16.20 1.63
C ILE A 9 3.56 -14.96 0.85
N LYS A 10 2.64 -14.45 0.02
CA LYS A 10 2.73 -13.12 -0.56
C LYS A 10 2.62 -12.20 0.65
N THR A 11 3.73 -11.69 1.18
CA THR A 11 3.74 -10.95 2.44
C THR A 11 2.78 -9.76 2.33
N ILE A 12 1.56 -9.92 2.86
CA ILE A 12 0.53 -8.90 2.95
C ILE A 12 1.00 -7.97 4.07
N ILE A 13 1.63 -6.86 3.71
CA ILE A 13 2.06 -5.87 4.69
C ILE A 13 0.93 -4.86 4.84
N LYS A 14 0.30 -4.86 6.02
CA LYS A 14 -0.51 -3.75 6.51
C LYS A 14 0.43 -2.73 7.14
N LEU A 15 0.47 -1.53 6.60
CA LEU A 15 1.28 -0.43 7.11
C LEU A 15 0.37 0.69 7.60
N ASP A 16 0.47 1.04 8.88
CA ASP A 16 -0.25 2.18 9.44
C ASP A 16 0.72 3.33 9.67
N LEU A 17 0.50 4.44 8.97
CA LEU A 17 1.21 5.69 9.16
C LEU A 17 0.25 6.83 9.49
N SER A 18 -0.92 6.53 10.05
CA SER A 18 -1.87 7.56 10.45
C SER A 18 -1.29 8.47 11.54
N GLY A 19 -1.63 9.76 11.49
CA GLY A 19 -1.20 10.73 12.51
C GLY A 19 0.28 11.13 12.49
N ASN A 20 1.03 10.84 11.42
CA ASN A 20 2.48 11.10 11.35
C ASN A 20 2.86 12.45 10.71
N GLN A 21 1.92 13.38 10.58
CA GLN A 21 2.14 14.70 9.99
C GLN A 21 2.80 14.66 8.59
N ILE A 22 2.51 13.63 7.79
CA ILE A 22 3.04 13.53 6.43
C ILE A 22 2.52 14.70 5.60
N GLU A 23 3.47 15.48 5.07
CA GLU A 23 3.25 16.63 4.17
C GLU A 23 3.42 16.20 2.70
N ASP A 24 3.17 17.10 1.76
CA ASP A 24 3.03 16.79 0.32
C ASP A 24 4.22 16.04 -0.26
N ASP A 25 5.44 16.45 0.07
CA ASP A 25 6.68 15.80 -0.37
C ASP A 25 6.79 14.35 0.13
N GLY A 26 6.33 14.11 1.37
CA GLY A 26 6.29 12.77 1.96
C GLY A 26 5.26 11.88 1.28
N ALA A 27 4.07 12.42 0.96
CA ALA A 27 3.02 11.70 0.25
C ALA A 27 3.45 11.32 -1.18
N GLN A 28 4.13 12.22 -1.91
CA GLN A 28 4.68 11.94 -3.24
C GLN A 28 5.73 10.81 -3.21
N ARG A 29 6.67 10.87 -2.27
CA ARG A 29 7.67 9.80 -2.10
C ARG A 29 7.05 8.46 -1.74
N LEU A 30 5.99 8.47 -0.94
CA LEU A 30 5.22 7.26 -0.63
C LEU A 30 4.53 6.70 -1.88
N LEU A 31 3.97 7.55 -2.74
CA LEU A 31 3.39 7.11 -4.01
C LEU A 31 4.43 6.37 -4.86
N ASP A 32 5.58 6.99 -5.12
CA ASP A 32 6.69 6.40 -5.88
C ASP A 32 7.17 5.07 -5.29
N SER A 33 7.26 5.00 -3.96
CA SER A 33 7.66 3.79 -3.24
C SER A 33 6.63 2.67 -3.41
N THR A 34 5.33 2.99 -3.30
CA THR A 34 4.24 2.01 -3.46
C THR A 34 4.06 1.54 -4.91
N GLU A 35 4.49 2.31 -5.90
CA GLU A 35 4.55 1.86 -7.30
C GLU A 35 5.59 0.76 -7.52
N LYS A 36 6.74 0.88 -6.84
CA LYS A 36 7.83 -0.08 -6.89
C LYS A 36 7.61 -1.28 -5.96
N ASN A 37 6.87 -1.09 -4.87
CA ASN A 37 6.61 -2.10 -3.85
C ASN A 37 5.17 -2.64 -3.92
N LYS A 38 5.02 -3.85 -4.46
CA LYS A 38 3.71 -4.53 -4.59
C LYS A 38 3.33 -5.45 -3.42
N THR A 39 4.09 -5.44 -2.32
CA THR A 39 3.78 -6.26 -1.13
C THR A 39 2.89 -5.52 -0.13
N ILE A 40 2.91 -4.19 -0.14
CA ILE A 40 1.98 -3.37 0.64
C ILE A 40 0.61 -3.44 -0.02
N THR A 41 -0.34 -4.05 0.68
CA THR A 41 -1.72 -4.27 0.21
C THR A 41 -2.72 -3.40 0.96
N ASN A 42 -2.32 -2.90 2.13
CA ASN A 42 -3.10 -2.00 2.96
C ASN A 42 -2.16 -0.93 3.55
N LEU A 43 -2.45 0.33 3.25
CA LEU A 43 -1.74 1.48 3.78
C LEU A 43 -2.77 2.45 4.38
N ASN A 44 -2.62 2.78 5.66
CA ASN A 44 -3.44 3.78 6.34
C ASN A 44 -2.65 5.08 6.48
N LEU A 45 -3.08 6.15 5.79
CA LEU A 45 -2.51 7.50 5.91
C LEU A 45 -3.50 8.51 6.51
N SER A 46 -4.54 8.05 7.21
CA SER A 46 -5.52 8.96 7.84
C SER A 46 -4.85 9.94 8.82
N ASN A 47 -5.46 11.10 9.06
CA ASN A 47 -4.96 12.11 10.00
C ASN A 47 -3.53 12.60 9.72
N ASN A 48 -3.11 12.63 8.44
CA ASN A 48 -1.89 13.32 8.00
C ASN A 48 -2.23 14.69 7.40
N LYS A 49 -1.21 15.54 7.22
CA LYS A 49 -1.40 16.94 6.81
C LYS A 49 -1.63 17.11 5.31
N SER A 50 -1.12 16.19 4.50
CA SER A 50 -1.19 16.29 3.05
C SER A 50 -2.55 15.84 2.50
N PRO A 51 -3.19 16.63 1.61
CA PRO A 51 -4.37 16.18 0.87
C PRO A 51 -4.07 14.99 -0.06
N TYR A 52 -2.80 14.74 -0.41
CA TYR A 52 -2.40 13.63 -1.29
C TYR A 52 -2.36 12.27 -0.57
N CYS A 53 -2.34 12.24 0.77
CA CYS A 53 -2.34 10.99 1.56
C CYS A 53 -3.54 10.07 1.25
N GLU A 54 -4.69 10.65 0.92
CA GLU A 54 -5.88 9.87 0.56
C GLU A 54 -5.70 9.20 -0.81
N ALA A 55 -5.13 9.90 -1.79
CA ALA A 55 -4.88 9.37 -3.12
C ALA A 55 -3.90 8.18 -3.08
N VAL A 56 -2.80 8.32 -2.33
CA VAL A 56 -1.81 7.23 -2.13
C VAL A 56 -2.48 5.99 -1.53
N SER A 57 -3.30 6.17 -0.49
CA SER A 57 -4.01 5.07 0.18
C SER A 57 -5.00 4.37 -0.77
N LYS A 58 -5.71 5.13 -1.61
CA LYS A 58 -6.63 4.58 -2.63
C LYS A 58 -5.89 3.76 -3.69
N VAL A 59 -4.76 4.26 -4.19
CA VAL A 59 -3.96 3.57 -5.20
C VAL A 59 -3.46 2.21 -4.68
N VAL A 60 -2.98 2.16 -3.43
CA VAL A 60 -2.60 0.90 -2.77
C VAL A 60 -3.79 -0.06 -2.66
N ARG A 61 -4.98 0.45 -2.31
CA ARG A 61 -6.19 -0.37 -2.17
C ARG A 61 -6.68 -0.95 -3.50
N ILE A 62 -6.72 -0.14 -4.56
CA ILE A 62 -7.09 -0.58 -5.91
C ILE A 62 -6.13 -1.68 -6.41
N ARG A 63 -4.83 -1.59 -6.10
CA ARG A 63 -3.87 -2.64 -6.46
C ARG A 63 -4.23 -3.98 -5.81
N ASN A 64 -4.71 -3.98 -4.57
CA ASN A 64 -5.15 -5.19 -3.87
C ASN A 64 -6.40 -5.79 -4.54
N ASP A 65 -7.36 -4.95 -4.93
CA ASP A 65 -8.57 -5.40 -5.63
C ASP A 65 -8.25 -6.05 -6.99
N ASN A 66 -7.17 -5.61 -7.65
CA ASN A 66 -6.66 -6.21 -8.90
C ASN A 66 -5.75 -7.44 -8.69
N VAL A 67 -5.41 -7.84 -7.45
CA VAL A 67 -4.64 -9.06 -7.20
C VAL A 67 -5.46 -10.32 -7.50
N PHE A 68 -6.78 -10.22 -7.64
CA PHE A 68 -7.65 -11.33 -8.01
C PHE A 68 -7.72 -11.60 -9.54
N GLU A 69 -7.11 -10.77 -10.38
CA GLU A 69 -7.13 -10.92 -11.85
C GLU A 69 -5.81 -11.48 -12.47
N ARG A 70 -4.97 -12.17 -11.69
CA ARG A 70 -3.80 -12.87 -12.24
C ARG A 70 -3.61 -14.26 -11.67
#